data_AF-A0A1W1E8Z5-F1
#
_entry.id   AF-A0A1W1E8Z5-F1
#
_cell.length_a   1.000
_cell.length_b   1.000
_cell.length_c   1.000
_cell.angle_alpha   90.00
_cell.angle_beta   90.00
_cell.angle_gamma   90.00
#
_symmetry.space_group_name_H-M   'P 1'
#
loop_
_entity.id
_entity.type
_entity.pdbx_description
1 polymer ?
#
loop_
_entity_poly.entity_id
_entity_poly.type
_entity_poly.pdbx_seq_one_letter_code
_entity_poly.pdbx_strand_id
1 'polypeptide(L)'
;MQKEDQNTTVIIPQKEEAESMQPSTVPVSAELYQHVSMVVREVENRYREGILAYIDVLARYEEEIAQLQQKLSEAKAVTAPEEAKLSLLAQEVRIEERMLERLNSEFLQKITNYEAFAYEYSPLIEKESAKLLERSKHGEIKRLSDEIEEGEMKLLSLELERLNQLEKLEPLRLEIGRIERALAELERKKRYFETTHLQQMHLQPNSDSLLPVSSSLSHTEDAEESKS
;
A
#
# COMPACT_ATOMS: atom_id res chain seq x y z
N MET A 1 -13.12 92.41 28.36
CA MET A 1 -14.00 93.30 29.14
C MET A 1 -14.63 94.30 28.18
N GLN A 2 -15.91 94.63 28.40
CA GLN A 2 -16.81 95.50 27.62
C GLN A 2 -17.45 94.81 26.41
N LYS A 3 -18.74 94.98 26.08
CA LYS A 3 -19.95 95.59 26.70
C LYS A 3 -21.11 95.13 25.78
N GLU A 4 -22.20 94.61 26.35
CA GLU A 4 -23.55 95.22 26.32
C GLU A 4 -24.18 95.36 24.92
N ASP A 5 -25.26 94.60 24.69
CA ASP A 5 -26.63 95.08 24.38
C ASP A 5 -27.41 93.97 23.64
N GLN A 6 -28.28 93.25 24.32
CA GLN A 6 -29.73 93.52 24.38
C GLN A 6 -30.34 93.80 23.00
N ASN A 7 -31.05 92.81 22.43
CA ASN A 7 -32.47 93.06 22.21
C ASN A 7 -33.29 91.77 22.18
N THR A 8 -34.29 91.77 23.05
CA THR A 8 -35.35 90.78 23.16
C THR A 8 -36.35 91.02 22.05
N THR A 9 -36.68 90.01 21.26
CA THR A 9 -38.00 89.95 20.63
C THR A 9 -38.48 88.51 20.71
N VAL A 10 -39.36 88.30 21.67
CA VAL A 10 -40.18 87.11 21.81
C VAL A 10 -41.26 87.16 20.73
N ILE A 11 -41.20 86.23 19.79
CA ILE A 11 -42.34 85.83 18.97
C ILE A 11 -42.38 84.30 18.99
N ILE A 12 -43.33 83.75 19.76
CA ILE A 12 -43.92 82.43 19.56
C ILE A 12 -45.31 82.77 18.98
N PRO A 13 -45.81 82.17 17.88
CA PRO A 13 -45.91 80.72 17.63
C PRO A 13 -45.59 80.35 16.15
N GLN A 14 -45.36 79.11 15.75
CA GLN A 14 -46.30 77.98 15.67
C GLN A 14 -45.52 76.69 15.34
N LYS A 15 -46.13 75.55 15.68
CA LYS A 15 -45.73 74.18 15.30
C LYS A 15 -45.38 74.07 13.81
N GLU A 16 -44.32 73.33 13.51
CA GLU A 16 -44.21 72.37 12.40
C GLU A 16 -42.97 71.50 12.70
N GLU A 17 -43.21 70.39 13.38
CA GLU A 17 -43.10 69.04 12.80
C GLU A 17 -41.63 68.62 12.61
N ALA A 18 -41.18 67.80 13.56
CA ALA A 18 -39.97 67.03 13.45
C ALA A 18 -40.11 66.06 12.28
N GLU A 19 -39.41 66.34 11.18
CA GLU A 19 -39.10 65.34 10.16
C GLU A 19 -38.24 64.25 10.79
N SER A 20 -38.94 63.19 11.20
CA SER A 20 -38.43 61.86 11.45
C SER A 20 -37.61 61.40 10.23
N MET A 21 -36.30 61.24 10.41
CA MET A 21 -35.49 60.40 9.52
C MET A 21 -35.95 58.95 9.71
N GLN A 22 -37.03 58.56 9.01
CA GLN A 22 -37.37 57.16 8.87
C GLN A 22 -36.30 56.47 8.01
N PRO A 23 -35.85 55.25 8.38
CA PRO A 23 -35.06 54.44 7.46
C PRO A 23 -35.90 54.21 6.22
N SER A 24 -35.37 54.60 5.05
CA SER A 24 -35.99 54.32 3.76
C SER A 24 -36.08 52.81 3.58
N THR A 25 -37.19 52.22 4.00
CA THR A 25 -37.57 50.86 3.62
C THR A 25 -38.14 50.96 2.22
N VAL A 26 -37.27 50.87 1.22
CA VAL A 26 -37.68 50.62 -0.15
C VAL A 26 -38.55 49.35 -0.12
N PRO A 27 -39.83 49.40 -0.56
CA PRO A 27 -40.66 48.21 -0.59
C PRO A 27 -40.05 47.26 -1.60
N VAL A 28 -39.44 46.18 -1.10
CA VAL A 28 -39.07 45.02 -1.91
C VAL A 28 -40.36 44.56 -2.59
N SER A 29 -40.40 44.62 -3.92
CA SER A 29 -41.59 44.16 -4.66
C SER A 29 -41.85 42.70 -4.32
N ALA A 30 -43.13 42.32 -4.21
CA ALA A 30 -43.52 40.94 -3.94
C ALA A 30 -42.90 39.95 -4.97
N GLU A 31 -42.65 40.44 -6.19
CA GLU A 31 -41.94 39.75 -7.26
C GLU A 31 -40.46 39.48 -6.92
N LEU A 32 -39.73 40.45 -6.36
CA LEU A 32 -38.34 40.25 -5.93
C LEU A 32 -38.25 39.25 -4.78
N TYR A 33 -39.20 39.29 -3.83
CA TYR A 33 -39.25 38.32 -2.74
C TYR A 33 -39.55 36.90 -3.23
N GLN A 34 -40.49 36.74 -4.16
CA GLN A 34 -40.77 35.45 -4.79
C GLN A 34 -39.56 34.93 -5.58
N HIS A 35 -38.87 35.79 -6.33
CA HIS A 35 -37.68 35.42 -7.09
C HIS A 35 -36.53 34.99 -6.18
N VAL A 36 -36.24 35.75 -5.12
CA VAL A 36 -35.23 35.38 -4.12
C VAL A 36 -35.60 34.07 -3.42
N SER A 37 -36.87 33.87 -3.05
CA SER A 37 -37.34 32.62 -2.44
C SER A 37 -37.18 31.41 -3.37
N MET A 38 -37.44 31.57 -4.67
CA MET A 38 -37.19 30.53 -5.67
C MET A 38 -35.70 30.20 -5.81
N VAL A 39 -34.84 31.22 -5.88
CA VAL A 39 -33.38 31.02 -5.97
C VAL A 39 -32.84 30.34 -4.72
N VAL A 40 -33.31 30.70 -3.53
CA VAL A 40 -32.92 30.05 -2.28
C VAL A 40 -33.33 28.57 -2.28
N ARG A 41 -34.56 28.24 -2.69
CA ARG A 41 -35.02 26.85 -2.80
C ARG A 41 -34.20 26.05 -3.82
N GLU A 42 -33.87 26.65 -4.95
CA GLU A 42 -33.03 26.01 -5.97
C GLU A 42 -31.63 25.68 -5.45
N VAL A 43 -31.02 26.62 -4.73
CA VAL A 43 -29.71 26.42 -4.08
C VAL A 43 -29.79 25.33 -3.00
N GLU A 44 -30.83 25.34 -2.17
CA GLU A 44 -31.05 24.32 -1.14
C GLU A 44 -31.23 22.92 -1.74
N ASN A 45 -31.99 22.80 -2.83
CA ASN A 45 -32.19 21.52 -3.52
C ASN A 45 -30.87 21.01 -4.11
N ARG A 46 -30.10 21.85 -4.80
CA ARG A 46 -28.78 21.47 -5.35
C ARG A 46 -27.80 21.04 -4.27
N TYR A 47 -27.78 21.75 -3.16
CA TYR A 47 -26.91 21.40 -2.04
C TYR A 47 -27.30 20.04 -1.43
N ARG A 48 -28.61 19.77 -1.31
CA ARG A 48 -29.11 18.47 -0.84
C ARG A 48 -28.75 17.34 -1.81
N GLU A 49 -28.94 17.53 -3.11
CA GLU A 49 -28.57 16.56 -4.15
C GLU A 49 -27.06 16.28 -4.15
N GLY A 50 -26.24 17.34 -4.04
CA GLY A 50 -24.78 17.21 -3.92
C GLY A 50 -24.35 16.44 -2.67
N ILE A 51 -25.00 16.67 -1.52
CA ILE A 51 -24.74 15.90 -0.30
C ILE A 51 -25.09 14.42 -0.49
N LEU A 52 -26.24 14.11 -1.08
CA LEU A 52 -26.64 12.72 -1.31
C LEU A 52 -25.66 12.01 -2.25
N ALA A 53 -25.27 12.65 -3.35
CA ALA A 53 -24.27 12.12 -4.27
C ALA A 53 -22.90 11.93 -3.59
N TYR A 54 -22.50 12.86 -2.72
CA TYR A 54 -21.27 12.74 -1.92
C TYR A 54 -21.32 11.52 -0.99
N ILE A 55 -22.43 11.33 -0.25
CA ILE A 55 -22.63 10.19 0.66
C ILE A 55 -22.58 8.87 -0.12
N ASP A 56 -23.25 8.79 -1.28
CA ASP A 56 -23.28 7.58 -2.10
C ASP A 56 -21.87 7.19 -2.59
N VAL A 57 -21.08 8.17 -3.03
CA VAL A 57 -19.70 7.92 -3.48
C VAL A 57 -18.80 7.49 -2.32
N LEU A 58 -18.95 8.10 -1.13
CA LEU A 58 -18.21 7.66 0.05
C LEU A 58 -18.57 6.23 0.46
N ALA A 59 -19.85 5.88 0.45
CA ALA A 59 -20.31 4.54 0.77
C ALA A 59 -19.70 3.50 -0.18
N ARG A 60 -19.60 3.80 -1.48
CA ARG A 60 -18.92 2.93 -2.46
C ARG A 60 -17.43 2.77 -2.16
N TYR A 61 -16.72 3.84 -1.84
CA TYR A 61 -15.32 3.75 -1.44
C TYR A 61 -15.14 2.87 -0.19
N GLU A 62 -16.02 3.01 0.80
CA GLU A 62 -15.98 2.21 2.03
C GLU A 62 -16.24 0.73 1.75
N GLU A 63 -17.22 0.42 0.90
CA GLU A 63 -17.50 -0.95 0.48
C GLU A 63 -16.31 -1.57 -0.26
N GLU A 64 -15.75 -0.86 -1.26
CA GLU A 64 -14.59 -1.34 -2.02
C GLU A 64 -13.36 -1.55 -1.13
N ILE A 65 -13.10 -0.63 -0.19
CA ILE A 65 -12.03 -0.78 0.81
C ILE A 65 -12.27 -2.02 1.67
N ALA A 66 -13.48 -2.23 2.17
CA ALA A 66 -13.81 -3.38 2.99
C ALA A 66 -13.62 -4.71 2.23
N GLN A 67 -14.04 -4.77 0.96
CA GLN A 67 -13.83 -5.92 0.10
C GLN A 67 -12.33 -6.22 -0.13
N LEU A 68 -11.52 -5.19 -0.38
CA LEU A 68 -10.06 -5.36 -0.54
C LEU A 68 -9.39 -5.78 0.77
N GLN A 69 -9.82 -5.23 1.91
CA GLN A 69 -9.33 -5.63 3.23
C GLN A 69 -9.65 -7.10 3.53
N GLN A 70 -10.86 -7.55 3.20
CA GLN A 70 -11.23 -8.95 3.33
C GLN A 70 -10.34 -9.84 2.47
N LYS A 71 -10.21 -9.54 1.17
CA LYS A 71 -9.33 -10.30 0.26
C LYS A 71 -7.88 -10.34 0.76
N LEU A 72 -7.38 -9.22 1.28
CA LEU A 72 -6.04 -9.16 1.87
C LEU A 72 -5.90 -10.08 3.08
N SER A 73 -6.90 -10.10 3.96
CA SER A 73 -6.91 -10.96 5.14
C SER A 73 -6.94 -12.44 4.78
N GLU A 74 -7.74 -12.83 3.78
CA GLU A 74 -7.82 -14.19 3.26
C GLU A 74 -6.49 -14.61 2.62
N ALA A 75 -5.91 -13.76 1.77
CA ALA A 75 -4.62 -14.02 1.14
C ALA A 75 -3.50 -14.19 2.19
N LYS A 76 -3.48 -13.33 3.22
CA LYS A 76 -2.52 -13.45 4.33
C LYS A 76 -2.72 -14.73 5.14
N ALA A 77 -3.96 -15.12 5.41
CA ALA A 77 -4.27 -16.36 6.13
C ALA A 77 -3.81 -17.61 5.37
N VAL A 78 -3.96 -17.62 4.05
CA VAL A 78 -3.48 -18.72 3.17
C VAL A 78 -1.95 -18.74 3.09
N THR A 79 -1.31 -17.57 3.04
CA THR A 79 0.15 -17.45 2.86
C THR A 79 0.93 -17.73 4.14
N ALA A 80 0.38 -17.36 5.31
CA ALA A 80 1.03 -17.52 6.62
C ALA A 80 1.57 -18.94 6.93
N PRO A 81 0.80 -20.04 6.76
CA PRO A 81 1.31 -21.38 7.02
C PRO A 81 2.45 -21.77 6.07
N GLU A 82 2.40 -21.31 4.82
CA GLU A 82 3.42 -21.59 3.81
C GLU A 82 4.72 -20.83 4.13
N GLU A 83 4.63 -19.60 4.65
CA GLU A 83 5.80 -18.85 5.16
C GLU A 83 6.41 -19.50 6.40
N ALA A 84 5.57 -20.02 7.31
CA ALA A 84 6.06 -20.76 8.47
C ALA A 84 6.84 -22.01 8.05
N LYS A 85 6.35 -22.78 7.08
CA LYS A 85 7.07 -23.93 6.51
C LYS A 85 8.41 -23.51 5.90
N LEU A 86 8.43 -22.44 5.11
CA LEU A 86 9.66 -21.93 4.51
C LEU A 86 10.68 -21.51 5.59
N SER A 87 10.21 -20.91 6.69
CA SER A 87 11.07 -20.55 7.82
C SER A 87 11.67 -21.77 8.52
N LEU A 88 10.90 -22.85 8.69
CA LEU A 88 11.38 -24.10 9.27
C LEU A 88 12.42 -24.76 8.36
N LEU A 89 12.14 -24.86 7.05
CA LEU A 89 13.11 -25.37 6.07
C LEU A 89 14.42 -24.57 6.07
N ALA A 90 14.34 -23.23 6.12
CA ALA A 90 15.53 -22.39 6.21
C ALA A 90 16.34 -22.63 7.50
N GLN A 91 15.68 -22.99 8.60
CA GLN A 91 16.36 -23.37 9.83
C GLN A 91 17.03 -24.76 9.72
N GLU A 92 16.35 -25.73 9.11
CA GLU A 92 16.89 -27.06 8.85
C GLU A 92 18.13 -27.00 7.95
N VAL A 93 18.06 -26.27 6.84
CA VAL A 93 19.20 -26.01 5.95
C VAL A 93 20.40 -25.48 6.74
N ARG A 94 20.21 -24.47 7.59
CA ARG A 94 21.29 -23.91 8.43
C ARG A 94 21.88 -24.90 9.43
N ILE A 95 21.08 -25.82 9.95
CA ILE A 95 21.56 -26.85 10.87
C ILE A 95 22.43 -27.84 10.12
N GLU A 96 21.97 -28.31 8.95
CA GLU A 96 22.73 -29.24 8.11
C GLU A 96 24.03 -28.62 7.57
N GLU A 97 24.01 -27.35 7.16
CA GLU A 97 25.22 -26.61 6.77
C GLU A 97 26.28 -26.62 7.87
N ARG A 98 25.89 -26.29 9.11
CA ARG A 98 26.82 -26.32 10.27
C ARG A 98 27.33 -27.72 10.56
N MET A 99 26.50 -28.75 10.40
CA MET A 99 26.91 -30.13 10.59
C MET A 99 27.95 -30.53 9.54
N LEU A 100 27.72 -30.19 8.27
CA LEU A 100 28.67 -30.41 7.18
C LEU A 100 29.98 -29.65 7.37
N GLU A 101 29.93 -28.39 7.79
CA GLU A 101 31.13 -27.61 8.12
C GLU A 101 31.97 -28.30 9.20
N ARG A 102 31.32 -28.84 10.25
CA ARG A 102 31.99 -29.60 11.31
C ARG A 102 32.62 -30.88 10.76
N LEU A 103 31.89 -31.65 9.96
CA LEU A 103 32.38 -32.89 9.36
C LEU A 103 33.55 -32.65 8.42
N ASN A 104 33.47 -31.62 7.57
CA ASN A 104 34.55 -31.20 6.69
C ASN A 104 35.80 -30.76 7.46
N SER A 105 35.61 -30.05 8.57
CA SER A 105 36.73 -29.66 9.45
C SER A 105 37.40 -30.89 10.09
N GLU A 106 36.60 -31.85 10.56
CA GLU A 106 37.09 -33.10 11.13
C GLU A 106 37.82 -33.96 10.08
N PHE A 107 37.25 -34.06 8.88
CA PHE A 107 37.85 -34.77 7.74
C PHE A 107 39.21 -34.17 7.37
N LEU A 108 39.32 -32.85 7.25
CA LEU A 108 40.57 -32.15 6.95
C LEU A 108 41.62 -32.41 8.03
N GLN A 109 41.23 -32.36 9.31
CA GLN A 109 42.12 -32.67 10.42
C GLN A 109 42.61 -34.13 10.38
N LYS A 110 41.72 -35.07 10.06
CA LYS A 110 42.03 -36.50 9.96
C LYS A 110 42.97 -36.81 8.80
N ILE A 111 42.76 -36.17 7.64
CA ILE A 111 43.69 -36.25 6.51
C ILE A 111 45.07 -35.73 6.90
N THR A 112 45.14 -34.54 7.49
CA THR A 112 46.42 -33.94 7.92
C THR A 112 47.17 -34.88 8.90
N ASN A 113 46.44 -35.45 9.86
CA ASN A 113 46.99 -36.41 10.82
C ASN A 113 47.36 -37.77 10.20
N TYR A 114 46.77 -38.12 9.06
CA TYR A 114 47.13 -39.30 8.29
C TYR A 114 48.39 -39.07 7.48
N GLU A 115 48.50 -37.92 6.81
CA GLU A 115 49.69 -37.51 6.06
C GLU A 115 50.91 -37.41 6.98
N ALA A 116 50.78 -36.70 8.11
CA ALA A 116 51.85 -36.63 9.11
C ALA A 116 52.26 -38.02 9.60
N PHE A 117 51.29 -38.91 9.84
CA PHE A 117 51.57 -40.31 10.18
C PHE A 117 52.35 -41.04 9.07
N ALA A 118 51.91 -40.94 7.82
CA ALA A 118 52.51 -41.62 6.69
C ALA A 118 53.95 -41.16 6.43
N TYR A 119 54.24 -39.87 6.54
CA TYR A 119 55.56 -39.30 6.24
C TYR A 119 56.53 -39.34 7.43
N GLU A 120 56.07 -38.99 8.64
CA GLU A 120 56.96 -38.76 9.78
C GLU A 120 57.06 -39.97 10.71
N TYR A 121 55.95 -40.68 10.93
CA TYR A 121 55.86 -41.69 11.99
C TYR A 121 55.91 -43.12 11.49
N SER A 122 55.33 -43.42 10.33
CA SER A 122 55.32 -44.75 9.74
C SER A 122 56.71 -45.36 9.56
N PRO A 123 57.77 -44.60 9.22
CA PRO A 123 59.13 -45.16 9.13
C PRO A 123 59.76 -45.55 10.47
N LEU A 124 59.22 -45.03 11.59
CA LEU A 124 59.79 -45.18 12.94
C LEU A 124 59.22 -46.40 13.70
N ILE A 125 58.21 -47.06 13.14
CA ILE A 125 57.52 -48.20 13.76
C ILE A 125 57.64 -49.46 12.91
N GLU A 126 57.37 -50.61 13.53
CA GLU A 126 57.41 -51.89 12.85
C GLU A 126 56.40 -51.96 11.70
N LYS A 127 56.83 -52.54 10.58
CA LYS A 127 56.09 -52.50 9.30
C LYS A 127 54.68 -53.08 9.39
N GLU A 128 54.46 -54.11 10.20
CA GLU A 128 53.13 -54.70 10.39
C GLU A 128 52.21 -53.80 11.21
N SER A 129 52.75 -53.21 12.29
CA SER A 129 52.04 -52.23 13.11
C SER A 129 51.67 -50.98 12.31
N ALA A 130 52.57 -50.49 11.46
CA ALA A 130 52.33 -49.37 10.56
C ALA A 130 51.14 -49.62 9.63
N LYS A 131 51.12 -50.77 8.95
CA LYS A 131 50.03 -51.18 8.06
C LYS A 131 48.69 -51.29 8.78
N LEU A 132 48.68 -51.80 10.02
CA LEU A 132 47.46 -51.91 10.81
C LEU A 132 46.88 -50.52 11.12
N LEU A 133 47.74 -49.59 11.54
CA LEU A 133 47.34 -48.23 11.89
C LEU A 133 46.91 -47.42 10.66
N GLU A 134 47.60 -47.59 9.53
CA GLU A 134 47.23 -46.99 8.24
C GLU A 134 45.83 -47.44 7.80
N ARG A 135 45.52 -48.74 7.89
CA ARG A 135 44.18 -49.28 7.61
C ARG A 135 43.11 -48.69 8.52
N SER A 136 43.41 -48.52 9.81
CA SER A 136 42.47 -47.91 10.76
C SER A 136 42.16 -46.47 10.38
N LYS A 137 43.20 -45.65 10.15
CA LYS A 137 43.06 -44.24 9.77
C LYS A 137 42.34 -44.08 8.43
N HIS A 138 42.66 -44.93 7.45
CA HIS A 138 41.97 -44.93 6.16
C HIS A 138 40.48 -45.29 6.32
N GLY A 139 40.17 -46.26 7.19
CA GLY A 139 38.79 -46.59 7.54
C GLY A 139 38.02 -45.44 8.19
N GLU A 140 38.66 -44.67 9.07
CA GLU A 140 38.07 -43.47 9.67
C GLU A 140 37.80 -42.38 8.62
N ILE A 141 38.79 -42.08 7.78
CA ILE A 141 38.66 -41.07 6.71
C ILE A 141 37.54 -41.46 5.73
N LYS A 142 37.47 -42.74 5.35
CA LYS A 142 36.42 -43.23 4.47
C LYS A 142 35.03 -43.07 5.10
N ARG A 143 34.85 -43.43 6.37
CA ARG A 143 33.57 -43.25 7.06
C ARG A 143 33.15 -41.78 7.11
N LEU A 144 34.09 -40.88 7.41
CA LEU A 144 33.82 -39.44 7.38
C LEU A 144 33.45 -38.95 5.98
N SER A 145 34.12 -39.46 4.94
CA SER A 145 33.77 -39.14 3.54
C SER A 145 32.35 -39.58 3.20
N ASP A 146 31.98 -40.80 3.58
CA ASP A 146 30.64 -41.35 3.35
C ASP A 146 29.57 -40.52 4.11
N GLU A 147 29.86 -40.10 5.35
CA GLU A 147 28.97 -39.25 6.17
C GLU A 147 28.83 -37.82 5.58
N ILE A 148 29.91 -37.26 5.04
CA ILE A 148 29.87 -35.97 4.33
C ILE A 148 28.99 -36.08 3.09
N GLU A 149 29.18 -37.11 2.26
CA GLU A 149 28.39 -37.30 1.04
C GLU A 149 26.89 -37.46 1.36
N GLU A 150 26.55 -38.23 2.41
CA GLU A 150 25.17 -38.34 2.88
C GLU A 150 24.60 -36.98 3.33
N GLY A 151 25.39 -36.21 4.08
CA GLY A 151 25.01 -34.86 4.51
C GLY A 151 24.80 -33.89 3.34
N GLU A 152 25.68 -33.93 2.33
CA GLU A 152 25.58 -33.10 1.12
C GLU A 152 24.30 -33.43 0.33
N MET A 153 23.98 -34.70 0.17
CA MET A 153 22.76 -35.15 -0.49
C MET A 153 21.51 -34.71 0.28
N LYS A 154 21.53 -34.78 1.61
CA LYS A 154 20.45 -34.29 2.47
C LYS A 154 20.27 -32.78 2.33
N LEU A 155 21.36 -32.01 2.38
CA LEU A 155 21.33 -30.56 2.21
C LEU A 155 20.77 -30.18 0.84
N LEU A 156 21.19 -30.86 -0.22
CA LEU A 156 20.66 -30.66 -1.56
C LEU A 156 19.14 -30.91 -1.63
N SER A 157 18.65 -31.98 -0.99
CA SER A 157 17.22 -32.27 -0.92
C SER A 157 16.44 -31.16 -0.22
N LEU A 158 16.95 -30.64 0.90
CA LEU A 158 16.32 -29.54 1.64
C LEU A 158 16.29 -28.24 0.84
N GLU A 159 17.38 -27.92 0.13
CA GLU A 159 17.44 -26.70 -0.68
C GLU A 159 16.49 -26.80 -1.89
N LEU A 160 16.34 -27.98 -2.50
CA LEU A 160 15.33 -28.22 -3.54
C LEU A 160 13.91 -28.05 -3.00
N GLU A 161 13.61 -28.56 -1.81
CA GLU A 161 12.31 -28.38 -1.17
C GLU A 161 12.04 -26.90 -0.88
N ARG A 162 13.04 -26.18 -0.38
CA ARG A 162 12.98 -24.73 -0.15
C ARG A 162 12.71 -23.96 -1.45
N LEU A 163 13.37 -24.29 -2.55
CA LEU A 163 13.13 -23.65 -3.85
C LEU A 163 11.72 -23.91 -4.37
N ASN A 164 11.25 -25.16 -4.29
CA ASN A 164 9.88 -25.51 -4.66
C ASN A 164 8.84 -24.77 -3.81
N GLN A 165 9.13 -24.56 -2.53
CA GLN A 165 8.28 -23.79 -1.62
C GLN A 165 8.26 -22.31 -1.97
N LEU A 166 9.41 -21.74 -2.34
CA LEU A 166 9.52 -20.36 -2.80
C LEU A 166 8.73 -20.13 -4.09
N GLU A 167 8.83 -21.04 -5.06
CA GLU A 167 8.11 -20.96 -6.33
C GLU A 167 6.58 -20.87 -6.12
N LYS A 168 6.05 -21.57 -5.12
CA LYS A 168 4.63 -21.49 -4.72
C LYS A 168 4.28 -20.20 -3.98
N LEU A 169 5.19 -19.68 -3.17
CA LEU A 169 4.97 -18.52 -2.29
C LEU A 169 5.08 -17.18 -3.01
N GLU A 170 5.99 -17.04 -3.98
CA GLU A 170 6.20 -15.80 -4.72
C GLU A 170 4.92 -15.23 -5.35
N PRO A 171 4.09 -15.99 -6.09
CA PRO A 171 2.86 -15.45 -6.66
C PRO A 171 1.88 -14.95 -5.58
N LEU A 172 1.81 -15.62 -4.43
CA LEU A 172 0.95 -15.21 -3.31
C LEU A 172 1.42 -13.88 -2.71
N ARG A 173 2.74 -13.73 -2.52
CA ARG A 173 3.35 -12.48 -2.04
C ARG A 173 3.13 -11.32 -3.01
N LEU A 174 3.25 -11.59 -4.31
CA LEU A 174 2.97 -10.59 -5.35
C LEU A 174 1.51 -10.15 -5.33
N GLU A 175 0.56 -11.08 -5.12
CA GLU A 175 -0.86 -10.76 -5.04
C GLU A 175 -1.20 -9.95 -3.79
N ILE A 176 -0.65 -10.30 -2.63
CA ILE A 176 -0.74 -9.49 -1.41
C ILE A 176 -0.24 -8.07 -1.68
N GLY A 177 0.94 -7.92 -2.29
CA GLY A 177 1.51 -6.62 -2.62
C GLY A 177 0.72 -5.84 -3.69
N ARG A 178 -0.05 -6.51 -4.55
CA ARG A 178 -1.00 -5.84 -5.46
C ARG A 178 -2.22 -5.31 -4.71
N ILE A 179 -2.81 -6.12 -3.85
CA ILE A 179 -3.98 -5.73 -3.04
C ILE A 179 -3.62 -4.57 -2.10
N GLU A 180 -2.47 -4.61 -1.44
CA GLU A 180 -2.01 -3.53 -0.56
C GLU A 180 -1.83 -2.21 -1.31
N ARG A 181 -1.27 -2.25 -2.53
CA ARG A 181 -1.16 -1.05 -3.38
C ARG A 181 -2.52 -0.52 -3.82
N ALA A 182 -3.43 -1.40 -4.23
CA ALA A 182 -4.79 -1.01 -4.64
C ALA A 182 -5.54 -0.36 -3.47
N LEU A 183 -5.43 -0.92 -2.27
CA LEU A 183 -6.02 -0.39 -1.05
C LEU A 183 -5.46 1.01 -0.72
N ALA A 184 -4.13 1.18 -0.75
CA ALA A 184 -3.50 2.48 -0.51
C ALA A 184 -3.90 3.54 -1.55
N GLU A 185 -4.03 3.15 -2.82
CA GLU A 185 -4.51 4.03 -3.89
C GLU A 185 -5.97 4.44 -3.65
N LEU A 186 -6.82 3.49 -3.28
CA LEU A 186 -8.24 3.72 -3.03
C LEU A 186 -8.46 4.62 -1.81
N GLU A 187 -7.73 4.40 -0.72
CA GLU A 187 -7.74 5.29 0.45
C GLU A 187 -7.30 6.70 0.09
N ARG A 188 -6.27 6.85 -0.75
CA ARG A 188 -5.82 8.16 -1.23
C ARG A 188 -6.90 8.84 -2.07
N LYS A 189 -7.58 8.11 -2.96
CA LYS A 189 -8.70 8.62 -3.76
C LYS A 189 -9.86 9.05 -2.88
N LYS A 190 -10.24 8.24 -1.88
CA LYS A 190 -11.26 8.58 -0.88
C LYS A 190 -10.92 9.88 -0.16
N ARG A 191 -9.72 10.01 0.40
CA ARG A 191 -9.27 11.22 1.11
C ARG A 191 -9.26 12.46 0.20
N TYR A 192 -8.83 12.30 -1.05
CA TYR A 192 -8.88 13.39 -2.03
C TYR A 192 -10.32 13.81 -2.31
N PHE A 193 -11.22 12.84 -2.48
CA PHE A 193 -12.65 13.10 -2.69
C PHE A 193 -13.28 13.82 -1.49
N GLU A 194 -13.03 13.34 -0.26
CA GLU A 194 -13.49 13.95 1.00
C GLU A 194 -13.05 15.41 1.13
N THR A 195 -11.83 15.73 0.70
CA THR A 195 -11.24 17.08 0.84
C THR A 195 -11.66 18.05 -0.26
N THR A 196 -11.98 17.56 -1.46
CA THR A 196 -12.21 18.44 -2.63
C THR A 196 -13.67 18.54 -3.06
N HIS A 197 -14.49 17.51 -2.85
CA HIS A 197 -15.81 17.44 -3.50
C HIS A 197 -16.82 18.44 -2.94
N LEU A 198 -16.88 18.59 -1.61
CA LEU A 198 -17.74 19.58 -0.94
C LEU A 198 -17.42 21.03 -1.36
N GLN A 199 -16.15 21.34 -1.63
CA GLN A 199 -15.73 22.67 -2.08
C GLN A 199 -16.12 22.96 -3.54
N GLN A 200 -16.30 21.91 -4.34
CA GLN A 200 -16.64 22.02 -5.77
C GLN A 200 -18.15 21.98 -6.04
N MET A 201 -19.00 21.66 -5.05
CA MET A 201 -20.46 21.62 -5.24
C MET A 201 -21.07 22.97 -5.65
N HIS A 202 -20.42 24.09 -5.30
CA HIS A 202 -20.85 25.44 -5.72
C HIS A 202 -20.38 25.83 -7.12
N LEU A 203 -19.50 25.04 -7.75
CA LEU A 203 -18.85 25.35 -9.03
C LEU A 203 -19.44 24.61 -10.22
N GLN A 204 -20.43 23.72 -10.05
CA GLN A 204 -21.08 23.06 -11.18
C GLN A 204 -22.05 24.01 -11.89
N PRO A 205 -21.77 24.45 -13.14
CA PRO A 205 -22.74 25.17 -13.94
C PRO A 205 -23.83 24.21 -14.42
N ASN A 206 -25.04 24.74 -14.63
CA ASN A 206 -26.20 24.02 -15.14
C ASN A 206 -25.85 23.08 -16.29
N SER A 207 -26.04 21.77 -16.12
CA SER A 207 -26.01 20.79 -17.22
C SER A 207 -27.22 20.89 -18.16
N ASP A 208 -28.15 21.83 -17.91
CA ASP A 208 -29.30 22.07 -18.78
C ASP A 208 -29.01 22.97 -20.00
N SER A 209 -27.79 23.48 -20.17
CA SER A 209 -27.35 24.01 -21.48
C SER A 209 -26.76 22.91 -22.34
N LEU A 210 -27.64 22.04 -22.83
CA LEU A 210 -27.37 21.13 -23.93
C LEU A 210 -27.09 21.95 -25.21
N LEU A 211 -25.82 22.02 -25.60
CA LEU A 211 -25.48 22.09 -27.02
C LEU A 211 -24.97 20.71 -27.44
N PRO A 212 -25.45 20.17 -28.59
CA PRO A 212 -25.03 18.86 -29.06
C PRO A 212 -23.58 18.94 -29.53
N VAL A 213 -22.68 18.25 -28.84
CA VAL A 213 -21.38 17.92 -29.42
C VAL A 213 -21.66 16.85 -30.46
N SER A 214 -21.64 17.28 -31.72
CA SER A 214 -21.72 16.46 -32.91
C SER A 214 -20.76 15.27 -32.84
N SER A 215 -21.36 14.10 -32.95
CA SER A 215 -20.71 12.86 -33.36
C SER A 215 -20.08 13.03 -34.74
N SER A 216 -18.75 13.02 -34.80
CA SER A 216 -18.03 12.69 -36.03
C SER A 216 -17.23 11.41 -35.80
N LEU A 217 -17.87 10.33 -36.22
CA LEU A 217 -17.29 9.10 -36.73
C LEU A 217 -15.95 9.34 -37.47
N SER A 218 -14.92 8.58 -37.13
CA SER A 218 -14.04 7.96 -38.12
C SER A 218 -13.43 6.69 -37.55
N HIS A 219 -14.14 5.58 -37.73
CA HIS A 219 -13.51 4.27 -37.88
C HIS A 219 -12.83 4.25 -39.24
N THR A 220 -11.55 3.88 -39.25
CA THR A 220 -10.95 3.09 -40.33
C THR A 220 -10.06 2.05 -39.66
N GLU A 221 -10.64 0.88 -39.45
CA GLU A 221 -9.91 -0.39 -39.46
C GLU A 221 -9.63 -0.79 -40.91
N ASP A 222 -8.52 -1.48 -41.11
CA ASP A 222 -8.14 -2.46 -42.15
C ASP A 222 -6.66 -2.23 -42.48
N ALA A 223 -5.71 -3.03 -41.97
CA ALA A 223 -5.45 -4.45 -42.23
C ALA A 223 -4.86 -4.70 -43.64
N GLU A 224 -3.83 -5.55 -43.64
CA GLU A 224 -2.93 -5.98 -44.75
C GLU A 224 -1.80 -4.97 -45.07
N GLU A 225 -0.53 -5.38 -45.11
CA GLU A 225 -0.04 -6.43 -45.99
C GLU A 225 1.29 -7.02 -45.50
N SER A 226 1.38 -8.33 -45.65
CA SER A 226 2.61 -9.11 -45.51
C SER A 226 3.60 -8.85 -46.65
N LYS A 227 4.90 -9.01 -46.37
CA LYS A 227 6.01 -9.55 -47.21
C LYS A 227 7.25 -8.66 -47.23
N SER A 228 8.32 -9.10 -46.55
CA SER A 228 9.46 -9.79 -47.17
C SER A 228 10.52 -10.09 -46.11
#